data_AF-R9T942-F1
#
_entry.id   AF-R9T942-F1
#
_cell.length_a   1.000
_cell.length_b   1.000
_cell.length_c   1.000
_cell.angle_alpha   90.00
_cell.angle_beta   90.00
_cell.angle_gamma   90.00
#
_symmetry.space_group_name_H-M   'P 1'
#
loop_
_entity.id
_entity.type
_entity.pdbx_description
1 polymer ?
#
loop_
_entity_poly.entity_id
_entity_poly.type
_entity_poly.pdbx_seq_one_letter_code
_entity_poly.pdbx_strand_id
1 'polypeptide(L)'
;MSASPQEWDGDVVNFIRDVLLRGSPASINKEYYATASRYASFNKNKIFEIMKITEHPSKPNEEDKLTNEEVQLVLNEAEGVERLIFHMGLQLNLRYREMLSLCVNDIYQDHVCVMRKDKYGTSLRTVIFHPDTKKELEKYEIVRNTEISWAKRVNENVEVPDYLFIHQEKGELSVYSVPAIHYMMKKLSDRSGIKFTIKTLKNTNKEISPAIEERWDLVHGTQEVLDTYTEPDIIEENITAAVNGDEYLSSILSSWHKSPRGQEWVERQKMQSKIKSSD
;
A
#
# COMPACT_ATOMS: atom_id res chain seq x y z
N MET A 1 -33.53 -0.02 -9.27
CA MET A 1 -32.77 -1.16 -8.72
C MET A 1 -33.32 -1.49 -7.36
N SER A 2 -33.31 -2.75 -6.93
CA SER A 2 -33.67 -3.05 -5.54
C SER A 2 -32.65 -2.42 -4.59
N ALA A 3 -33.16 -1.72 -3.58
CA ALA A 3 -32.33 -1.23 -2.47
C ALA A 3 -31.79 -2.39 -1.61
N SER A 4 -32.39 -3.59 -1.74
CA SER A 4 -31.99 -4.79 -1.03
C SER A 4 -30.89 -5.54 -1.78
N PRO A 5 -29.70 -5.73 -1.19
CA PRO A 5 -28.61 -6.51 -1.80
C PRO A 5 -28.96 -7.98 -2.04
N GLN A 6 -29.96 -8.51 -1.33
CA GLN A 6 -30.50 -9.86 -1.54
C GLN A 6 -31.15 -10.04 -2.91
N GLU A 7 -31.65 -8.97 -3.49
CA GLU A 7 -32.43 -8.97 -4.75
C GLU A 7 -31.59 -8.50 -5.94
N TRP A 8 -30.29 -8.25 -5.74
CA TRP A 8 -29.41 -7.87 -6.84
C TRP A 8 -29.26 -9.00 -7.85
N ASP A 9 -29.37 -8.66 -9.12
CA ASP A 9 -29.31 -9.57 -10.26
C ASP A 9 -28.15 -9.19 -11.21
N GLY A 10 -28.08 -9.88 -12.35
CA GLY A 10 -27.01 -9.66 -13.32
C GLY A 10 -27.01 -8.24 -13.90
N ASP A 11 -28.16 -7.57 -13.96
CA ASP A 11 -28.26 -6.20 -14.44
C ASP A 11 -27.63 -5.21 -13.45
N VAL A 12 -27.76 -5.47 -12.14
CA VAL A 12 -27.06 -4.69 -11.10
C VAL A 12 -25.54 -4.88 -11.20
N VAL A 13 -25.07 -6.12 -11.38
CA VAL A 13 -23.64 -6.39 -11.54
C VAL A 13 -23.07 -5.72 -12.79
N ASN A 14 -23.77 -5.83 -13.93
CA ASN A 14 -23.39 -5.17 -15.18
C ASN A 14 -23.41 -3.65 -15.06
N PHE A 15 -24.39 -3.07 -14.37
CA PHE A 15 -24.41 -1.63 -14.12
C PHE A 15 -23.20 -1.18 -13.28
N ILE A 16 -22.86 -1.91 -12.23
CA ILE A 16 -21.69 -1.57 -11.40
C ILE A 16 -20.42 -1.64 -12.25
N ARG A 17 -20.22 -2.72 -13.00
CA ARG A 17 -19.02 -2.91 -13.84
C ARG A 17 -18.94 -1.92 -15.00
N ASP A 18 -20.02 -1.78 -15.76
CA ASP A 18 -20.00 -1.15 -17.08
C ASP A 18 -20.47 0.31 -17.08
N VAL A 19 -21.09 0.77 -15.99
CA VAL A 19 -21.62 2.14 -15.87
C VAL A 19 -20.99 2.88 -14.69
N LEU A 20 -21.07 2.32 -13.48
CA LEU A 20 -20.60 3.00 -12.27
C LEU A 20 -19.06 3.08 -12.19
N LEU A 21 -18.39 2.02 -12.60
CA LEU A 21 -16.94 1.90 -12.63
C LEU A 21 -16.32 2.31 -13.98
N ARG A 22 -17.14 2.85 -14.89
CA ARG A 22 -16.68 3.29 -16.21
C ARG A 22 -15.74 4.48 -16.07
N GLY A 23 -14.53 4.36 -16.64
CA GLY A 23 -13.52 5.42 -16.63
C GLY A 23 -12.68 5.50 -15.36
N SER A 24 -13.01 4.70 -14.34
CA SER A 24 -12.20 4.57 -13.13
C SER A 24 -10.95 3.68 -13.39
N PRO A 25 -9.82 3.95 -12.71
CA PRO A 25 -8.63 3.11 -12.78
C PRO A 25 -8.93 1.64 -12.45
N ALA A 26 -8.25 0.71 -13.12
CA ALA A 26 -8.48 -0.73 -12.96
C ALA A 26 -8.35 -1.23 -11.50
N SER A 27 -7.44 -0.64 -10.71
CA SER A 27 -7.28 -0.94 -9.29
C SER A 27 -8.52 -0.55 -8.47
N ILE A 28 -9.06 0.64 -8.72
CA ILE A 28 -10.29 1.14 -8.10
C ILE A 28 -11.47 0.26 -8.51
N ASN A 29 -11.58 -0.09 -9.80
CA ASN A 29 -12.64 -0.98 -10.26
C ASN A 29 -12.63 -2.33 -9.54
N LYS A 30 -11.44 -2.91 -9.39
CA LYS A 30 -11.26 -4.18 -8.68
C LYS A 30 -11.67 -4.09 -7.21
N GLU A 31 -11.31 -3.01 -6.53
CA GLU A 31 -11.62 -2.81 -5.11
C GLU A 31 -13.12 -2.58 -4.86
N TYR A 32 -13.74 -1.71 -5.66
CA TYR A 32 -15.17 -1.44 -5.57
C TYR A 32 -16.01 -2.67 -5.94
N TYR A 33 -15.63 -3.39 -7.00
CA TYR A 33 -16.28 -4.63 -7.39
C TYR A 33 -16.13 -5.72 -6.30
N ALA A 34 -14.95 -5.84 -5.69
CA ALA A 34 -14.74 -6.76 -4.56
C ALA A 34 -15.58 -6.38 -3.33
N THR A 35 -15.72 -5.09 -3.05
CA THR A 35 -16.55 -4.60 -1.94
C THR A 35 -18.02 -4.88 -2.18
N ALA A 36 -18.54 -4.57 -3.37
CA ALA A 36 -19.92 -4.90 -3.76
C ALA A 36 -20.18 -6.41 -3.71
N SER A 37 -19.22 -7.23 -4.16
CA SER A 37 -19.29 -8.69 -4.06
C SER A 37 -19.36 -9.17 -2.60
N ARG A 38 -18.52 -8.65 -1.70
CA ARG A 38 -18.55 -9.02 -0.27
C ARG A 38 -19.86 -8.61 0.38
N TYR A 39 -20.37 -7.42 0.06
CA TYR A 39 -21.64 -6.93 0.59
C TYR A 39 -22.83 -7.77 0.13
N ALA A 40 -22.86 -8.16 -1.15
CA ALA A 40 -23.85 -9.12 -1.67
C ALA A 40 -23.74 -10.48 -0.96
N SER A 41 -22.53 -11.03 -0.82
CA SER A 41 -22.29 -12.31 -0.14
C SER A 41 -22.69 -12.28 1.34
N PHE A 42 -22.39 -11.20 2.06
CA PHE A 42 -22.84 -10.99 3.45
C PHE A 42 -24.37 -11.03 3.55
N ASN A 43 -25.05 -10.43 2.57
CA ASN A 43 -26.50 -10.48 2.40
C ASN A 43 -27.01 -11.76 1.74
N LYS A 44 -26.22 -12.84 1.69
CA LYS A 44 -26.58 -14.15 1.12
C LYS A 44 -26.91 -14.14 -0.38
N ASN A 45 -26.47 -13.13 -1.12
CA ASN A 45 -26.58 -13.07 -2.57
C ASN A 45 -25.24 -13.44 -3.24
N LYS A 46 -25.26 -14.47 -4.09
CA LYS A 46 -24.08 -15.01 -4.79
C LYS A 46 -23.96 -14.54 -6.24
N ILE A 47 -24.74 -13.55 -6.67
CA ILE A 47 -24.79 -13.11 -8.07
C ILE A 47 -23.41 -12.73 -8.63
N PHE A 48 -22.56 -12.10 -7.81
CA PHE A 48 -21.18 -11.74 -8.18
C PHE A 48 -20.27 -12.95 -8.38
N GLU A 49 -20.48 -14.04 -7.64
CA GLU A 49 -19.74 -15.30 -7.81
C GLU A 49 -20.17 -16.01 -9.10
N ILE A 50 -21.48 -16.04 -9.36
CA ILE A 50 -22.08 -16.63 -10.57
C ILE A 50 -21.58 -15.89 -11.82
N MET A 51 -21.48 -14.56 -11.75
CA MET A 51 -21.00 -13.72 -12.85
C MET A 51 -19.48 -13.64 -12.97
N LYS A 52 -18.71 -14.19 -12.02
CA LYS A 52 -17.24 -14.12 -12.00
C LYS A 52 -16.55 -15.04 -13.02
N ILE A 53 -17.32 -15.80 -13.80
CA ILE A 53 -16.80 -16.77 -14.78
C ILE A 53 -16.36 -16.01 -16.04
N THR A 54 -15.23 -15.29 -15.97
CA THR A 54 -14.28 -14.99 -17.07
C THR A 54 -13.35 -13.83 -16.69
N GLU A 55 -12.43 -14.08 -15.75
CA GLU A 55 -11.18 -13.32 -15.74
C GLU A 55 -10.03 -14.32 -15.74
N HIS A 56 -9.41 -14.48 -16.91
CA HIS A 56 -8.11 -15.12 -16.96
C HIS A 56 -7.16 -14.30 -16.08
N PRO A 57 -6.41 -14.92 -15.15
CA PRO A 57 -5.38 -14.19 -14.44
C PRO A 57 -4.40 -13.64 -15.48
N SER A 58 -4.37 -12.31 -15.61
CA SER A 58 -3.34 -11.63 -16.37
C SER A 58 -2.00 -12.13 -15.84
N LYS A 59 -1.23 -12.83 -16.68
CA LYS A 59 0.14 -13.21 -16.35
C LYS A 59 0.87 -11.94 -15.88
N PRO A 60 1.76 -12.03 -14.87
CA PRO A 60 2.63 -10.90 -14.56
C PRO A 60 3.37 -10.53 -15.85
N ASN A 61 3.25 -9.29 -16.32
CA ASN A 61 4.04 -8.83 -17.46
C ASN A 61 5.52 -8.99 -17.10
N GLU A 62 6.28 -9.68 -17.94
CA GLU A 62 7.74 -9.79 -17.82
C GLU A 62 8.43 -8.42 -17.91
N GLU A 63 7.74 -7.42 -18.48
CA GLU A 63 8.16 -6.02 -18.64
C GLU A 63 8.25 -5.21 -17.33
N ASP A 64 7.86 -5.77 -16.18
CA ASP A 64 7.71 -5.04 -14.91
C ASP A 64 8.93 -5.25 -13.98
N LYS A 65 10.15 -5.20 -14.56
CA LYS A 65 11.45 -5.48 -13.92
C LYS A 65 12.55 -4.53 -14.42
N LEU A 66 13.63 -4.42 -13.64
CA LEU A 66 14.83 -3.68 -14.02
C LEU A 66 15.95 -4.63 -14.43
N THR A 67 16.74 -4.26 -15.44
CA THR A 67 18.01 -4.95 -15.75
C THR A 67 19.10 -4.55 -14.75
N ASN A 68 20.20 -5.31 -14.72
CA ASN A 68 21.33 -4.97 -13.86
C ASN A 68 21.95 -3.62 -14.23
N GLU A 69 22.00 -3.28 -15.52
CA GLU A 69 22.49 -1.99 -16.01
C GLU A 69 21.58 -0.85 -15.53
N GLU A 70 20.25 -1.04 -15.62
CA GLU A 70 19.28 -0.07 -15.11
C GLU A 70 19.40 0.12 -13.60
N VAL A 71 19.60 -0.96 -12.84
CA VAL A 71 19.84 -0.89 -11.40
C VAL A 71 21.09 -0.05 -11.09
N GLN A 72 22.19 -0.27 -11.82
CA GLN A 72 23.42 0.50 -11.61
C GLN A 72 23.24 1.97 -11.98
N LEU A 73 22.53 2.28 -13.06
CA LEU A 73 22.20 3.66 -13.44
C LEU A 73 21.39 4.35 -12.36
N VAL A 74 20.32 3.72 -11.86
CA VAL A 74 19.51 4.30 -10.78
C VAL A 74 20.34 4.48 -9.51
N LEU A 75 21.17 3.50 -9.12
CA LEU A 75 22.04 3.63 -7.95
C LEU A 75 23.04 4.79 -8.12
N ASN A 76 23.65 4.95 -9.29
CA ASN A 76 24.61 6.04 -9.56
C ASN A 76 23.96 7.42 -9.47
N GLU A 77 22.70 7.55 -9.86
CA GLU A 77 21.93 8.79 -9.76
C GLU A 77 21.30 9.02 -8.37
N ALA A 78 21.29 8.00 -7.51
CA ALA A 78 20.67 8.10 -6.19
C ALA A 78 21.64 8.71 -5.17
N GLU A 79 21.18 9.73 -4.44
CA GLU A 79 21.98 10.47 -3.46
C GLU A 79 21.33 10.46 -2.07
N GLY A 80 22.13 10.41 -1.01
CA GLY A 80 21.62 10.52 0.35
C GLY A 80 20.60 9.44 0.72
N VAL A 81 19.42 9.86 1.19
CA VAL A 81 18.38 8.95 1.72
C VAL A 81 17.74 8.05 0.66
N GLU A 82 17.50 8.56 -0.54
CA GLU A 82 16.87 7.81 -1.63
C GLU A 82 17.72 6.63 -2.09
N ARG A 83 19.05 6.75 -1.99
CA ARG A 83 19.98 5.66 -2.32
C ARG A 83 19.80 4.46 -1.39
N LEU A 84 19.71 4.71 -0.08
CA LEU A 84 19.46 3.64 0.89
C LEU A 84 18.05 3.05 0.72
N ILE A 85 17.03 3.88 0.51
CA ILE A 85 15.65 3.43 0.27
C ILE A 85 15.59 2.51 -0.96
N PHE A 86 16.21 2.92 -2.07
CA PHE A 86 16.24 2.12 -3.29
C PHE A 86 16.97 0.79 -3.05
N HIS A 87 18.14 0.83 -2.40
CA HIS A 87 18.91 -0.36 -2.04
C HIS A 87 18.09 -1.33 -1.18
N MET A 88 17.47 -0.87 -0.10
CA MET A 88 16.68 -1.74 0.79
C MET A 88 15.42 -2.27 0.10
N GLY A 89 14.78 -1.47 -0.76
CA GLY A 89 13.60 -1.90 -1.52
C GLY A 89 13.93 -2.95 -2.56
N LEU A 90 15.07 -2.81 -3.22
CA LEU A 90 15.52 -3.71 -4.28
C LEU A 90 16.25 -4.94 -3.74
N GLN A 91 17.18 -4.79 -2.79
CA GLN A 91 18.08 -5.88 -2.36
C GLN A 91 17.56 -6.65 -1.16
N LEU A 92 16.85 -5.97 -0.25
CA LEU A 92 16.28 -6.60 0.96
C LEU A 92 14.77 -6.86 0.84
N ASN A 93 14.15 -6.42 -0.26
CA ASN A 93 12.72 -6.59 -0.55
C ASN A 93 11.82 -6.07 0.59
N LEU A 94 12.19 -4.92 1.17
CA LEU A 94 11.39 -4.26 2.20
C LEU A 94 10.34 -3.35 1.57
N ARG A 95 9.19 -3.20 2.22
CA ARG A 95 8.20 -2.17 1.89
C ARG A 95 8.61 -0.84 2.52
N TYR A 96 8.18 0.29 1.96
CA TYR A 96 8.45 1.60 2.55
C TYR A 96 7.96 1.73 4.01
N ARG A 97 6.78 1.18 4.33
CA ARG A 97 6.31 1.17 5.73
C ARG A 97 7.21 0.35 6.65
N GLU A 98 7.73 -0.78 6.17
CA GLU A 98 8.66 -1.63 6.93
C GLU A 98 10.01 -0.92 7.12
N MET A 99 10.51 -0.22 6.09
CA MET A 99 11.74 0.59 6.19
C MET A 99 11.59 1.73 7.20
N LEU A 100 10.49 2.48 7.13
CA LEU A 100 10.25 3.65 7.98
C LEU A 100 10.04 3.31 9.45
N SER A 101 9.63 2.08 9.75
CA SER A 101 9.51 1.57 11.13
C SER A 101 10.82 1.00 11.69
N LEU A 102 11.90 0.92 10.89
CA LEU A 102 13.18 0.39 11.38
C LEU A 102 13.81 1.36 12.37
N CYS A 103 14.22 0.81 13.50
CA CYS A 103 15.10 1.45 14.45
C CYS A 103 16.57 1.13 14.17
N VAL A 104 17.49 1.96 14.67
CA VAL A 104 18.94 1.69 14.56
C VAL A 104 19.30 0.38 15.27
N ASN A 105 18.61 0.08 16.37
CA ASN A 105 18.78 -1.17 17.12
C ASN A 105 18.26 -2.42 16.40
N ASP A 106 17.48 -2.28 15.32
CA ASP A 106 17.04 -3.42 14.51
C ASP A 106 18.11 -3.89 13.51
N ILE A 107 19.22 -3.15 13.39
CA ILE A 107 20.29 -3.36 12.41
C ILE A 107 21.45 -4.10 13.08
N TYR A 108 21.65 -5.34 12.67
CA TYR A 108 22.75 -6.19 13.13
C TYR A 108 23.91 -6.17 12.13
N GLN A 109 24.99 -6.89 12.45
CA GLN A 109 26.20 -6.90 11.63
C GLN A 109 25.99 -7.45 10.20
N ASP A 110 25.10 -8.42 10.05
CA ASP A 110 24.87 -9.18 8.82
C ASP A 110 23.39 -9.32 8.45
N HIS A 111 22.48 -8.76 9.24
CA HIS A 111 21.04 -8.84 9.02
C HIS A 111 20.28 -7.65 9.61
N VAL A 112 19.02 -7.51 9.22
CA VAL A 112 18.06 -6.58 9.83
C VAL A 112 16.83 -7.34 10.30
N CYS A 113 16.34 -6.97 11.47
CA CYS A 113 15.08 -7.44 12.03
C CYS A 113 13.96 -6.48 11.61
N VAL A 114 12.92 -6.99 10.96
CA VAL A 114 11.87 -6.18 10.36
C VAL A 114 10.52 -6.58 10.92
N MET A 115 9.81 -5.61 11.49
CA MET A 115 8.42 -5.80 11.90
C MET A 115 7.50 -5.69 10.69
N ARG A 116 6.70 -6.72 10.49
CA ARG A 116 5.74 -6.82 9.40
C ARG A 116 4.34 -6.97 9.94
N LYS A 117 3.46 -6.02 9.64
CA LYS A 117 2.03 -6.19 9.85
C LYS A 117 1.47 -7.18 8.82
N ASP A 118 0.87 -8.26 9.30
CA ASP A 118 0.14 -9.22 8.51
C ASP A 118 -1.35 -9.26 8.94
N LYS A 119 -2.09 -10.22 8.37
CA LYS A 119 -3.53 -10.39 8.62
C LYS A 119 -3.84 -10.97 10.01
N TYR A 120 -2.84 -11.45 10.73
CA TYR A 120 -2.97 -12.07 12.05
C TYR A 120 -2.32 -11.24 13.17
N GLY A 121 -1.59 -10.17 12.83
CA GLY A 121 -0.97 -9.25 13.79
C GLY A 121 0.33 -8.68 13.24
N THR A 122 1.30 -8.46 14.12
CA THR A 122 2.65 -8.06 13.74
C THR A 122 3.57 -9.27 13.89
N SER A 123 4.26 -9.64 12.81
CA SER A 123 5.24 -10.71 12.76
C SER A 123 6.64 -10.13 12.60
N LEU A 124 7.62 -10.68 13.32
CA LEU A 124 9.03 -10.33 13.16
C LEU A 124 9.67 -11.20 12.06
N ARG A 125 10.44 -10.57 11.17
CA ARG A 125 11.18 -11.25 10.09
C ARG A 125 12.64 -10.80 10.11
N THR A 126 13.56 -11.76 10.05
CA THR A 126 14.99 -11.48 9.83
C THR A 126 15.30 -11.47 8.33
N VAL A 127 16.04 -10.45 7.88
CA VAL A 127 16.49 -10.31 6.48
C VAL A 127 18.01 -10.18 6.46
N ILE A 128 18.68 -11.16 5.85
CA ILE A 128 20.14 -11.16 5.67
C ILE A 128 20.54 -10.05 4.71
N PHE A 129 21.66 -9.39 5.01
CA PHE A 129 22.21 -8.34 4.17
C PHE A 129 22.66 -8.85 2.80
N HIS A 130 22.30 -8.12 1.76
CA HIS A 130 23.06 -8.12 0.53
C HIS A 130 24.50 -7.64 0.80
N PRO A 131 25.55 -8.15 0.11
CA PRO A 131 26.95 -7.78 0.36
C PRO A 131 27.21 -6.26 0.45
N ASP A 132 26.52 -5.47 -0.37
CA ASP A 132 26.66 -4.00 -0.37
C ASP A 132 25.86 -3.28 0.73
N THR A 133 24.94 -3.96 1.44
CA THR A 133 24.03 -3.30 2.41
C THR A 133 24.78 -2.59 3.51
N LYS A 134 25.81 -3.23 4.07
CA LYS A 134 26.62 -2.62 5.13
C LYS A 134 27.27 -1.32 4.65
N LYS A 135 27.85 -1.34 3.44
CA LYS A 135 28.45 -0.16 2.80
C LYS A 135 27.43 0.95 2.57
N GLU A 136 26.20 0.62 2.18
CA GLU A 136 25.14 1.61 1.97
C GLU A 136 24.61 2.19 3.29
N LEU A 137 24.54 1.39 4.35
CA LEU A 137 24.21 1.86 5.71
C LEU A 137 25.27 2.82 6.25
N GLU A 138 26.56 2.48 6.11
CA GLU A 138 27.68 3.34 6.53
C GLU A 138 27.66 4.70 5.81
N LYS A 139 27.35 4.73 4.51
CA LYS A 139 27.18 5.99 3.77
C LYS A 139 25.99 6.79 4.29
N TYR A 140 24.88 6.13 4.57
CA TYR A 140 23.67 6.79 5.06
C TYR A 140 23.84 7.32 6.49
N GLU A 141 24.66 6.69 7.32
CA GLU A 141 24.97 7.17 8.66
C GLU A 141 25.49 8.62 8.64
N ILE A 142 26.30 8.98 7.64
CA ILE A 142 26.79 10.36 7.45
C ILE A 142 25.63 11.33 7.18
N VAL A 143 24.67 10.92 6.36
CA VAL A 143 23.46 11.71 6.04
C VAL A 143 22.62 11.89 7.29
N ARG A 144 22.34 10.80 8.01
CA ARG A 144 21.57 10.83 9.26
C ARG A 144 22.24 11.71 10.33
N ASN A 145 23.55 11.59 10.50
CA ASN A 145 24.31 12.42 11.44
C ASN A 145 24.32 13.90 11.03
N THR A 146 24.24 14.19 9.73
CA THR A 146 24.10 15.57 9.23
C THR A 146 22.75 16.15 9.63
N GLU A 147 21.65 15.41 9.44
CA GLU A 147 20.30 15.82 9.87
C GLU A 147 20.26 16.09 11.39
N ILE A 148 20.82 15.20 12.20
CA ILE A 148 20.92 15.36 13.66
C ILE A 148 21.73 16.62 14.01
N SER A 149 22.87 16.82 13.36
CA SER A 149 23.73 17.97 13.61
C SER A 149 23.03 19.28 13.26
N TRP A 150 22.25 19.30 12.18
CA TRP A 150 21.46 20.47 11.78
C TRP A 150 20.33 20.75 12.77
N ALA A 151 19.65 19.71 13.26
CA ALA A 151 18.63 19.87 14.29
C ALA A 151 19.22 20.47 15.57
N LYS A 152 20.36 19.93 16.03
CA LYS A 152 21.08 20.40 17.23
C LYS A 152 21.57 21.84 17.14
N ARG A 153 21.90 22.33 15.94
CA ARG A 153 22.28 23.75 15.73
C ARG A 153 21.12 24.71 15.98
N VAL A 154 19.88 24.27 15.76
CA VAL A 154 18.68 25.06 15.99
C VAL A 154 18.14 24.85 17.40
N ASN A 155 18.16 23.60 17.87
CA ASN A 155 17.74 23.20 19.20
C ASN A 155 18.75 22.21 19.80
N GLU A 156 19.63 22.69 20.68
CA GLU A 156 20.71 21.90 21.28
C GLU A 156 20.20 20.68 22.07
N ASN A 157 18.99 20.77 22.62
CA ASN A 157 18.36 19.74 23.43
C ASN A 157 17.40 18.84 22.63
N VAL A 158 17.46 18.85 21.29
CA VAL A 158 16.60 17.99 20.47
C VAL A 158 16.86 16.51 20.81
N GLU A 159 15.78 15.80 21.10
CA GLU A 159 15.82 14.35 21.30
C GLU A 159 16.07 13.66 19.97
N VAL A 160 17.01 12.72 19.94
CA VAL A 160 17.34 11.97 18.73
C VAL A 160 16.52 10.68 18.74
N PRO A 161 15.51 10.53 17.88
CA PRO A 161 14.72 9.31 17.83
C PRO A 161 15.56 8.12 17.36
N ASP A 162 15.20 6.92 17.82
CA ASP A 162 15.89 5.67 17.47
C ASP A 162 15.59 5.20 16.04
N TYR A 163 14.68 5.86 15.32
CA TYR A 163 14.37 5.51 13.94
C TYR A 163 15.57 5.70 13.01
N LEU A 164 15.72 4.78 12.06
CA LEU A 164 16.75 4.82 11.03
C LEU A 164 16.55 6.02 10.11
N PHE A 165 15.33 6.17 9.56
CA PHE A 165 15.00 7.19 8.57
C PHE A 165 14.40 8.45 9.20
N ILE A 166 15.27 9.41 9.49
CA ILE A 166 14.89 10.69 10.11
C ILE A 166 15.29 11.87 9.22
N HIS A 167 14.54 12.96 9.32
CA HIS A 167 14.88 14.24 8.73
C HIS A 167 14.69 15.36 9.74
N GLN A 168 15.44 16.43 9.54
CA GLN A 168 15.28 17.65 10.30
C GLN A 168 14.15 18.50 9.72
N GLU A 169 13.35 19.07 10.61
CA GLU A 169 12.47 20.20 10.28
C GLU A 169 12.45 21.18 11.45
N LYS A 170 12.89 22.43 11.21
CA LYS A 170 12.82 23.54 12.20
C LYS A 170 13.41 23.25 13.59
N GLY A 171 14.40 22.37 13.69
CA GLY A 171 15.05 22.00 14.95
C GLY A 171 14.46 20.77 15.63
N GLU A 172 13.51 20.11 14.97
CA GLU A 172 12.94 18.82 15.37
C GLU A 172 13.41 17.72 14.42
N LEU A 173 13.42 16.48 14.90
CA LEU A 173 13.75 15.29 14.12
C LEU A 173 12.50 14.43 13.99
N SER A 174 12.05 14.26 12.75
CA SER A 174 10.84 13.49 12.41
C SER A 174 11.16 12.34 11.47
N VAL A 175 10.35 11.29 11.51
CA VAL A 175 10.43 10.18 10.58
C VAL A 175 9.87 10.60 9.22
N TYR A 176 10.52 10.18 8.14
CA TYR A 176 9.99 10.42 6.80
C TYR A 176 8.59 9.78 6.64
N SER A 177 7.71 10.48 5.91
CA SER A 177 6.39 9.93 5.57
C SER A 177 6.45 9.04 4.32
N VAL A 178 5.53 8.08 4.21
CA VAL A 178 5.38 7.24 3.00
C VAL A 178 5.17 8.09 1.73
N PRO A 179 4.33 9.14 1.72
CA PRO A 179 4.22 10.05 0.57
C PRO A 179 5.53 10.73 0.20
N ALA A 180 6.34 11.14 1.19
CA ALA A 180 7.65 11.73 0.92
C ALA A 180 8.59 10.73 0.23
N ILE A 181 8.61 9.47 0.67
CA ILE A 181 9.38 8.41 -0.01
C ILE A 181 8.89 8.21 -1.44
N HIS A 182 7.58 8.10 -1.67
CA HIS A 182 7.05 7.96 -3.02
C HIS A 182 7.47 9.12 -3.93
N TYR A 183 7.46 10.34 -3.40
CA TYR A 183 7.91 11.53 -4.13
C TYR A 183 9.40 11.48 -4.45
N MET A 184 10.25 11.08 -3.49
CA MET A 184 11.69 10.90 -3.70
C MET A 184 11.98 9.83 -4.77
N MET A 185 11.32 8.68 -4.68
CA MET A 185 11.48 7.59 -5.67
C MET A 185 11.00 7.99 -7.06
N LYS A 186 9.91 8.76 -7.14
CA LYS A 186 9.46 9.33 -8.42
C LYS A 186 10.49 10.29 -9.00
N LYS A 187 11.04 11.21 -8.19
CA LYS A 187 12.10 12.11 -8.64
C LYS A 187 13.34 11.36 -9.12
N LEU A 188 13.76 10.33 -8.39
CA LEU A 188 14.89 9.49 -8.78
C LEU A 188 14.62 8.77 -10.11
N SER A 189 13.41 8.24 -10.28
CA SER A 189 12.94 7.66 -11.55
C SER A 189 12.98 8.68 -12.70
N ASP A 190 12.53 9.91 -12.46
CA ASP A 190 12.55 10.98 -13.46
C ASP A 190 13.98 11.41 -13.83
N ARG A 191 14.89 11.51 -12.84
CA ARG A 191 16.31 11.89 -13.06
C ARG A 191 17.10 10.81 -13.79
N SER A 192 16.90 9.54 -13.41
CA SER A 192 17.57 8.40 -14.05
C SER A 192 17.01 8.06 -15.43
N GLY A 193 15.82 8.58 -15.78
CA GLY A 193 15.10 8.21 -17.00
C GLY A 193 14.53 6.78 -16.98
N ILE A 194 14.62 6.07 -15.85
CA ILE A 194 14.20 4.67 -15.69
C ILE A 194 12.93 4.64 -14.85
N LYS A 195 11.86 4.06 -15.40
CA LYS A 195 10.58 3.94 -14.70
C LYS A 195 10.58 2.74 -13.77
N PHE A 196 10.40 2.98 -12.48
CA PHE A 196 10.24 1.91 -11.51
C PHE A 196 9.23 2.29 -10.41
N THR A 197 8.65 1.25 -9.82
CA THR A 197 7.82 1.33 -8.62
C THR A 197 8.34 0.35 -7.58
N ILE A 198 7.84 0.42 -6.34
CA ILE A 198 8.15 -0.60 -5.32
C ILE A 198 7.80 -2.03 -5.80
N LYS A 199 6.76 -2.17 -6.65
CA LYS A 199 6.39 -3.46 -7.25
C LYS A 199 7.45 -3.94 -8.24
N THR A 200 7.99 -3.02 -9.06
CA THR A 200 9.10 -3.29 -9.98
C THR A 200 10.32 -3.78 -9.20
N LEU A 201 10.73 -3.08 -8.14
CA LEU A 201 11.88 -3.47 -7.29
C LEU A 201 11.70 -4.87 -6.69
N LYS A 202 10.51 -5.15 -6.16
CA LYS A 202 10.16 -6.46 -5.60
C LYS A 202 10.21 -7.59 -6.63
N ASN A 203 9.81 -7.32 -7.88
CA ASN A 203 9.89 -8.30 -8.95
C ASN A 203 11.34 -8.53 -9.39
N THR A 204 12.14 -7.47 -9.48
CA THR A 204 13.58 -7.54 -9.80
C THR A 204 14.35 -8.34 -8.74
N ASN A 205 14.09 -8.12 -7.44
CA ASN A 205 14.77 -8.83 -6.35
C ASN A 205 14.68 -10.36 -6.45
N LYS A 206 13.51 -10.89 -6.83
CA LYS A 206 13.25 -12.34 -6.89
C LYS A 206 14.18 -13.10 -7.83
N GLU A 207 14.78 -12.42 -8.81
CA GLU A 207 15.68 -13.03 -9.78
C GLU A 207 17.16 -12.77 -9.46
N ILE A 208 17.48 -11.61 -8.89
CA ILE A 208 18.84 -11.25 -8.51
C ILE A 208 19.26 -11.95 -7.20
N SER A 209 18.32 -12.16 -6.28
CA SER A 209 18.58 -12.79 -4.98
C SER A 209 17.61 -13.95 -4.70
N PRO A 210 17.73 -15.08 -5.43
CA PRO A 210 16.95 -16.28 -5.12
C PRO A 210 17.30 -16.92 -3.76
N ALA A 211 18.23 -16.33 -2.99
CA ALA A 211 18.85 -16.95 -1.82
C ALA A 211 18.96 -16.05 -0.56
N ILE A 212 18.22 -14.93 -0.46
CA ILE A 212 17.97 -14.34 0.88
C ILE A 212 16.84 -15.15 1.49
N GLU A 213 17.22 -16.33 1.98
CA GLU A 213 16.37 -17.26 2.69
C GLU A 213 15.75 -16.53 3.90
N GLU A 214 14.42 -16.45 3.97
CA GLU A 214 13.72 -15.96 5.16
C GLU A 214 13.98 -16.96 6.29
N ARG A 215 15.08 -16.74 7.03
CA ARG A 215 15.51 -17.59 8.13
C ARG A 215 14.74 -17.25 9.40
N TRP A 216 13.61 -17.92 9.57
CA TRP A 216 12.81 -17.88 10.81
C TRP A 216 13.58 -18.43 12.03
N ASP A 217 14.68 -19.15 11.81
CA ASP A 217 15.56 -19.67 12.84
C ASP A 217 16.58 -18.65 13.39
N LEU A 218 16.75 -17.51 12.70
CA LEU A 218 17.60 -16.38 13.12
C LEU A 218 16.80 -15.24 13.75
N VAL A 219 15.59 -15.51 14.24
CA VAL A 219 14.79 -14.52 14.98
C VAL A 219 15.48 -14.27 16.32
N HIS A 220 16.37 -13.27 16.35
CA HIS A 220 16.91 -12.71 17.57
C HIS A 220 15.88 -11.76 18.17
N GLY A 221 14.86 -12.34 18.80
CA GLY A 221 13.90 -11.62 19.62
C GLY A 221 13.54 -12.49 20.81
N THR A 222 14.06 -12.15 21.99
CA THR A 222 13.41 -12.62 23.23
C THR A 222 12.00 -12.03 23.26
N GLN A 223 11.05 -12.72 23.90
CA GLN A 223 9.68 -12.24 24.09
C GLN A 223 9.63 -10.78 24.61
N GLU A 224 10.65 -10.35 25.36
CA GLU A 224 10.84 -8.98 25.84
C GLU A 224 10.93 -7.90 24.73
N VAL A 225 11.46 -8.20 23.55
CA VAL A 225 11.54 -7.22 22.43
C VAL A 225 10.16 -6.99 21.81
N LEU A 226 9.29 -8.01 21.81
CA LEU A 226 7.90 -7.87 21.40
C LEU A 226 7.08 -7.11 22.46
N ASP A 227 7.39 -7.31 23.74
CA ASP A 227 6.66 -6.72 24.87
C ASP A 227 7.04 -5.24 25.13
N THR A 228 8.20 -4.78 24.66
CA THR A 228 8.67 -3.38 24.77
C THR A 228 8.23 -2.50 23.61
N TYR A 229 7.56 -3.07 22.60
CA TYR A 229 7.10 -2.33 21.43
C TYR A 229 5.76 -1.63 21.73
N THR A 230 5.82 -0.38 22.13
CA THR A 230 4.66 0.52 22.04
C THR A 230 4.41 0.85 20.58
N GLU A 231 3.22 0.52 20.06
CA GLU A 231 2.78 1.06 18.77
C GLU A 231 2.99 2.58 18.80
N PRO A 232 3.68 3.20 17.82
CA PRO A 232 3.71 4.64 17.75
C PRO A 232 2.27 5.12 17.71
N ASP A 233 1.96 6.13 18.53
CA ASP A 233 0.67 6.83 18.49
C ASP A 233 0.31 7.01 17.04
N ILE A 234 -0.84 6.45 16.69
CA ILE A 234 -1.42 6.42 15.36
C ILE A 234 -1.05 7.74 14.70
N ILE A 235 -0.25 7.71 13.62
CA ILE A 235 -0.25 8.82 12.68
C ILE A 235 -1.71 8.92 12.30
N GLU A 236 -2.40 9.91 12.89
CA GLU A 236 -3.75 10.28 12.53
C GLU A 236 -3.65 10.68 11.07
N GLU A 237 -3.76 9.68 10.18
CA GLU A 237 -4.48 9.87 8.95
C GLU A 237 -5.78 10.54 9.42
N ASN A 238 -6.00 11.76 8.97
CA ASN A 238 -7.33 12.34 8.94
C ASN A 238 -8.19 11.36 8.12
N ILE A 239 -8.66 10.29 8.76
CA ILE A 239 -9.69 9.38 8.28
C ILE A 239 -11.02 10.11 8.52
N THR A 240 -11.13 11.35 8.04
CA THR A 240 -12.43 11.97 7.75
C THR A 240 -13.05 11.40 6.47
N ALA A 241 -12.42 10.39 5.85
CA ALA A 241 -12.93 9.68 4.70
C ALA A 241 -13.44 8.26 5.00
N ALA A 242 -13.53 7.84 6.27
CA ALA A 242 -14.50 6.82 6.66
C ALA A 242 -15.88 7.47 6.80
N VAL A 243 -16.35 8.13 5.75
CA VAL A 243 -17.78 8.43 5.62
C VAL A 243 -18.43 7.06 5.54
N ASN A 244 -19.24 6.72 6.55
CA ASN A 244 -20.08 5.53 6.62
C ASN A 244 -20.47 5.09 5.20
N GLY A 245 -19.90 3.99 4.70
CA GLY A 245 -20.17 3.49 3.35
C GLY A 245 -21.67 3.31 3.10
N ASP A 246 -22.43 3.05 4.16
CA ASP A 246 -23.89 2.98 4.17
C ASP A 246 -24.56 4.33 3.90
N GLU A 247 -24.08 5.44 4.47
CA GLU A 247 -24.64 6.78 4.22
C GLU A 247 -24.31 7.29 2.82
N TYR A 248 -23.11 6.99 2.31
CA TYR A 248 -22.70 7.41 0.97
C TYR A 248 -23.42 6.61 -0.12
N LEU A 249 -23.51 5.28 0.02
CA LEU A 249 -24.27 4.45 -0.92
C LEU A 249 -25.78 4.75 -0.86
N SER A 250 -26.33 5.00 0.33
CA SER A 250 -27.73 5.44 0.48
C SER A 250 -27.98 6.81 -0.14
N SER A 251 -27.04 7.75 0.02
CA SER A 251 -27.08 9.07 -0.61
C SER A 251 -27.08 8.96 -2.14
N ILE A 252 -26.18 8.16 -2.70
CA ILE A 252 -26.10 7.92 -4.16
C ILE A 252 -27.39 7.29 -4.68
N LEU A 253 -27.90 6.23 -4.03
CA LEU A 253 -29.14 5.56 -4.45
C LEU A 253 -30.36 6.50 -4.34
N SER A 254 -30.41 7.34 -3.30
CA SER A 254 -31.48 8.34 -3.12
C SER A 254 -31.46 9.44 -4.19
N SER A 255 -30.27 9.85 -4.64
CA SER A 255 -30.11 10.84 -5.71
C SER A 255 -30.51 10.27 -7.08
N TRP A 256 -30.26 8.98 -7.30
CA TRP A 256 -30.63 8.30 -8.55
C TRP A 256 -32.14 8.19 -8.74
N HIS A 257 -32.91 7.89 -7.69
CA HIS A 257 -34.39 7.87 -7.76
C HIS A 257 -35.00 9.22 -8.16
N LYS A 258 -34.29 10.33 -7.94
CA LYS A 258 -34.72 11.68 -8.33
C LYS A 258 -34.31 12.05 -9.76
N SER A 259 -33.46 11.24 -10.41
CA SER A 259 -33.04 11.47 -11.79
C SER A 259 -34.15 11.10 -12.79
N PRO A 260 -34.20 11.72 -13.99
CA PRO A 260 -35.20 11.41 -15.01
C PRO A 260 -35.26 9.91 -15.37
N ARG A 261 -34.09 9.25 -15.46
CA ARG A 261 -33.99 7.80 -15.71
C ARG A 261 -34.44 6.96 -14.52
N GLY A 262 -34.21 7.42 -13.29
CA GLY A 262 -34.73 6.79 -12.08
C GLY A 262 -36.25 6.85 -12.00
N GLN A 263 -36.84 7.98 -12.41
CA GLN A 263 -38.30 8.14 -12.46
C GLN A 263 -38.95 7.27 -13.54
N GLU A 264 -38.39 7.23 -14.76
CA GLU A 264 -38.86 6.31 -15.82
C GLU A 264 -38.83 4.84 -15.38
N TRP A 265 -37.80 4.44 -14.63
CA TRP A 265 -37.69 3.08 -14.10
C TRP A 265 -38.76 2.78 -13.04
N VAL A 266 -39.04 3.72 -12.13
CA VAL A 266 -40.10 3.58 -11.11
C VAL A 266 -41.49 3.48 -11.77
N GLU A 267 -41.74 4.24 -12.84
CA GLU A 267 -43.00 4.16 -13.57
C GLU A 267 -43.18 2.81 -14.27
N ARG A 268 -42.12 2.27 -14.89
CA ARG A 268 -42.15 0.92 -15.49
C ARG A 268 -42.44 -0.17 -14.46
N GLN A 269 -41.89 -0.08 -13.26
CA GLN A 269 -42.16 -1.03 -12.18
C GLN A 269 -43.61 -0.93 -11.65
N LYS A 270 -44.17 0.29 -11.55
CA LYS A 270 -45.59 0.49 -11.19
C LYS A 270 -46.56 -0.05 -12.24
N MET A 271 -46.19 -0.01 -13.52
CA MET A 271 -47.00 -0.65 -14.57
C MET A 271 -46.94 -2.17 -14.49
N GLN A 272 -45.77 -2.75 -14.20
CA GLN A 272 -45.61 -4.20 -14.06
C GLN A 272 -46.31 -4.78 -12.82
N SER A 273 -46.43 -4.01 -11.73
CA SER A 273 -47.17 -4.44 -10.53
C SER A 273 -48.70 -4.31 -10.66
N LYS A 274 -49.20 -3.36 -11.46
CA LYS A 274 -50.63 -3.26 -11.81
C LYS A 274 -51.10 -4.41 -12.70
N ILE A 275 -50.25 -4.88 -13.61
CA ILE A 275 -50.55 -6.02 -14.47
C ILE A 275 -50.66 -7.32 -13.65
N LYS A 276 -49.89 -7.45 -12.56
CA LYS A 276 -49.95 -8.62 -11.65
C LYS A 276 -51.08 -8.61 -10.62
N SER A 277 -51.86 -7.54 -10.51
CA SER A 277 -52.96 -7.40 -9.53
C SER A 277 -54.35 -7.38 -10.18
N SER A 278 -54.44 -7.65 -11.48
CA SER A 278 -55.68 -7.72 -12.26
C SER A 278 -56.00 -9.15 -12.75
N ASP A 279 -55.27 -10.15 -12.24
CA ASP A 279 -55.57 -11.58 -12.30
C ASP A 279 -56.01 -12.06 -10.90
#